data_AF-A0AAV4XD60-F1
#
_entry.id   AF-A0AAV4XD60-F1
#
_cell.length_a   1.000
_cell.length_b   1.000
_cell.length_c   1.000
_cell.angle_alpha   90.00
_cell.angle_beta   90.00
_cell.angle_gamma   90.00
#
_symmetry.space_group_name_H-M   'P 1'
#
loop_
_entity.id
_entity.type
_entity.pdbx_description
1 polymer ?
#
loop_
_entity_poly.entity_id
_entity_poly.type
_entity_poly.pdbx_seq_one_letter_code
_entity_poly.pdbx_strand_id
1 'polypeptide(L)'
;MKFPSTIDVAVLTSEHMFEMCEQNNSDVKLSGVEGRFLDIIASALKFKYQVKTPVHRDWGHLDADGHWTGLVGMVHRKEADIALSTLTMSDDRMTVVDFTTPYTIQDVTFLLEKPETLFSNDIFQPFDFNSWMCILLLSEAVKRGSYKCLVEKGSTMPKSLSMDNVST
;
A
#
# COMPACT_ATOMS: atom_id res chain seq x y z
N MET A 1 3.87 37.23 27.65
CA MET A 1 5.13 36.49 27.43
C MET A 1 5.63 36.79 26.02
N LYS A 2 6.93 37.01 25.83
CA LYS A 2 7.53 37.32 24.51
C LYS A 2 8.04 36.00 23.92
N PHE A 3 7.63 35.68 22.70
CA PHE A 3 8.04 34.45 22.01
C PHE A 3 9.55 34.45 21.74
N PRO A 4 10.27 33.34 21.93
CA PRO A 4 11.71 33.27 21.71
C PRO A 4 12.04 33.48 20.22
N SER A 5 13.18 34.14 19.95
CA SER A 5 13.63 34.42 18.59
C SER A 5 14.30 33.22 17.90
N THR A 6 14.79 32.26 18.69
CA THR A 6 15.47 31.04 18.23
C THR A 6 14.97 29.84 19.00
N ILE A 7 14.69 28.74 18.30
CA ILE A 7 14.14 27.50 18.86
C ILE A 7 15.00 26.30 18.44
N ASP A 8 15.30 25.40 19.37
CA ASP A 8 15.97 24.14 19.07
C ASP A 8 14.97 23.06 18.66
N VAL A 9 15.14 22.52 17.46
CA VAL A 9 14.24 21.55 16.84
C VAL A 9 14.95 20.21 16.71
N ALA A 10 14.47 19.21 17.44
CA ALA A 10 14.95 17.84 17.32
C ALA A 10 14.29 17.15 16.11
N VAL A 11 15.09 16.63 15.19
CA VAL A 11 14.59 16.00 13.96
C VAL A 11 15.24 14.64 13.75
N LEU A 12 14.47 13.69 13.22
CA LEU A 12 14.97 12.42 12.72
C LEU A 12 15.00 12.44 11.19
N THR A 13 16.17 12.24 10.60
CA THR A 13 16.33 12.14 9.15
C THR A 13 15.66 10.86 8.64
N SER A 14 14.67 11.00 7.78
CA SER A 14 14.02 9.90 7.06
C SER A 14 14.00 10.26 5.58
N GLU A 15 14.29 9.30 4.71
CA GLU A 15 14.17 9.50 3.26
C GLU A 15 12.79 10.07 2.91
N HIS A 16 12.76 11.07 2.03
CA HIS A 16 11.60 11.82 1.54
C HIS A 16 10.84 12.70 2.54
N MET A 17 10.92 12.44 3.86
CA MET A 17 10.25 13.27 4.88
C MET A 17 11.15 14.40 5.38
N PHE A 18 12.43 14.09 5.67
CA PHE A 18 13.42 15.03 6.18
C PHE A 18 14.75 14.82 5.47
N GLU A 19 15.07 15.73 4.56
CA GLU A 19 16.37 15.77 3.90
C GLU A 19 17.20 16.90 4.54
N MET A 20 18.34 16.56 5.12
CA MET A 20 19.27 17.59 5.58
C MET A 20 20.08 18.08 4.37
N CYS A 21 19.86 19.31 3.96
CA CYS A 21 20.70 19.98 2.99
C CYS A 21 21.74 20.81 3.76
N GLU A 22 22.98 20.33 3.78
CA GLU A 22 24.09 21.11 4.32
C GLU A 22 24.37 22.28 3.37
N GLN A 23 24.16 23.50 3.85
CA GLN A 23 24.52 24.71 3.12
C GLN A 23 25.88 25.19 3.63
N ASN A 24 26.71 25.73 2.73
CA ASN A 24 28.13 26.13 2.88
C ASN A 24 28.49 27.09 4.05
N ASN A 25 27.67 27.27 5.08
CA ASN A 25 27.91 28.22 6.16
C ASN A 25 27.30 27.83 7.52
N SER A 26 27.33 26.55 7.89
CA SER A 26 26.87 26.01 9.19
C SER A 26 25.36 26.04 9.45
N ASP A 27 24.56 26.67 8.58
CA ASP A 27 23.10 26.59 8.62
C ASP A 27 22.64 25.30 7.93
N VAL A 28 22.19 24.33 8.73
CA VAL A 28 21.56 23.11 8.23
C VAL A 28 20.13 23.46 7.84
N LYS A 29 19.83 23.43 6.54
CA LYS A 29 18.47 23.63 6.04
C LYS A 29 17.74 22.30 5.97
N LEU A 30 16.53 22.25 6.54
CA LEU A 30 15.64 21.11 6.38
C LEU A 30 14.92 21.19 5.03
N SER A 31 15.11 20.19 4.21
CA SER A 31 14.36 19.89 2.99
C SER A 31 13.39 18.74 3.25
N GLY A 32 12.53 18.45 2.29
CA GLY A 32 11.42 17.49 2.41
C GLY A 32 10.08 18.16 2.72
N VAL A 33 9.05 17.34 2.92
CA VAL A 33 7.69 17.83 3.22
C VAL A 33 7.67 18.56 4.56
N GLU A 34 8.28 17.96 5.57
CA GLU A 34 8.28 18.48 6.94
C GLU A 34 9.23 19.67 7.13
N GLY A 35 10.35 19.69 6.41
CA GLY A 35 11.25 20.85 6.38
C GLY A 35 10.55 22.10 5.84
N ARG A 36 9.78 21.96 4.75
CA ARG A 36 8.96 23.06 4.21
C ARG A 36 7.85 23.47 5.17
N PHE A 37 7.23 22.51 5.86
CA PHE A 37 6.21 22.80 6.86
C PHE A 37 6.78 23.64 8.02
N LEU A 38 7.96 23.27 8.52
CA LEU A 38 8.66 24.04 9.55
C LEU A 38 9.05 25.44 9.06
N ASP A 39 9.53 25.57 7.82
CA ASP A 39 9.85 26.87 7.22
C ASP A 39 8.62 27.80 7.16
N ILE A 40 7.43 27.25 6.86
CA ILE A 40 6.16 28.00 6.86
C ILE A 40 5.80 28.46 8.27
N ILE A 41 5.92 27.57 9.27
CA ILE A 41 5.64 27.90 10.67
C ILE A 41 6.62 28.97 11.18
N ALA A 42 7.91 28.79 10.90
CA ALA A 42 8.98 29.73 11.25
C ALA A 42 8.74 31.11 10.64
N SER A 43 8.30 31.17 9.38
CA SER A 43 7.97 32.41 8.69
C SER A 43 6.71 33.08 9.26
N ALA A 44 5.67 32.31 9.58
CA ALA A 44 4.42 32.82 10.13
C ALA A 44 4.58 33.38 11.54
N LEU A 45 5.34 32.68 12.38
CA LEU A 45 5.58 33.05 13.79
C LEU A 45 6.86 33.90 13.98
N LYS A 46 7.62 34.13 12.91
CA LYS A 46 8.84 34.97 12.85
C LYS A 46 9.92 34.53 13.83
N PHE A 47 10.24 33.25 13.86
CA PHE A 47 11.38 32.71 14.62
C PHE A 47 12.40 32.03 13.70
N LYS A 48 13.62 31.85 14.23
CA LYS A 48 14.67 31.04 13.63
C LYS A 48 14.77 29.71 14.35
N TYR A 49 15.23 28.67 13.68
CA TYR A 49 15.40 27.37 14.30
C TYR A 49 16.80 26.82 14.07
N GLN A 50 17.26 25.99 15.02
CA GLN A 50 18.45 25.18 14.87
C GLN A 50 18.06 23.71 14.93
N VAL A 51 18.66 22.89 14.07
CA VAL A 51 18.31 21.48 13.97
C VAL A 51 19.28 20.67 14.82
N LYS A 52 18.74 19.81 15.68
CA LYS A 52 19.50 18.83 16.45
C LYS A 52 19.04 17.43 16.08
N THR A 53 19.98 16.52 15.94
CA THR A 53 19.69 15.10 15.65
C THR A 53 20.04 14.27 16.87
N PRO A 54 19.18 13.32 17.31
CA PRO A 54 19.50 12.44 18.42
C PRO A 54 20.68 11.53 18.07
N VAL A 55 21.50 11.21 19.08
CA VAL A 55 22.68 10.34 18.95
C VAL A 55 22.33 8.97 18.35
N HIS A 56 21.21 8.39 18.79
CA HIS A 56 20.81 7.01 18.44
C HIS A 56 19.71 6.91 17.38
N ARG A 57 19.38 7.98 16.64
CA ARG A 57 18.33 7.95 15.59
C ARG A 57 17.01 7.27 16.03
N ASP A 58 16.59 7.54 17.26
CA ASP A 58 15.36 6.97 17.84
C ASP A 58 14.27 8.04 18.01
N TRP A 59 13.00 7.63 17.83
CA TRP A 59 11.84 8.47 18.17
C TRP A 59 11.69 8.67 19.68
N GLY A 60 12.04 7.65 20.46
CA GLY A 60 11.99 7.66 21.91
C GLY A 60 11.04 6.61 22.47
N HIS A 61 11.59 5.83 23.40
CA HIS A 61 10.91 4.83 24.20
C HIS A 61 11.39 4.96 25.65
N LEU A 62 10.62 4.40 26.58
CA LEU A 62 11.01 4.31 27.97
C LEU A 62 12.00 3.15 28.12
N ASP A 63 13.22 3.47 28.55
CA ASP A 63 14.25 2.48 28.85
C ASP A 63 13.97 1.77 30.18
N ALA A 64 14.66 0.64 30.44
CA ALA A 64 14.54 -0.14 31.66
C ALA A 64 14.87 0.68 32.92
N ASP A 65 15.76 1.67 32.79
CA ASP A 65 16.14 2.60 33.86
C ASP A 65 15.11 3.73 34.08
N GLY A 66 13.99 3.73 33.34
CA GLY A 66 12.94 4.75 33.45
C GLY A 66 13.25 6.06 32.71
N HIS A 67 14.30 6.10 31.90
CA HIS A 67 14.66 7.27 31.10
C HIS A 67 14.05 7.22 29.70
N TRP A 68 13.58 8.36 29.21
CA TRP A 68 13.14 8.49 27.83
C TRP A 68 14.32 8.71 26.87
N THR A 69 14.38 7.89 25.84
CA THR A 69 15.41 7.96 24.79
C THR A 69 14.95 8.80 23.59
N GLY A 70 15.82 8.98 22.58
CA GLY A 70 15.44 9.56 21.29
C GLY A 70 14.90 10.99 21.35
N LEU A 71 14.05 11.34 20.38
CA LEU A 71 13.42 12.66 20.27
C LEU A 71 12.58 13.04 21.49
N VAL A 72 11.74 12.11 21.98
CA VAL A 72 10.91 12.33 23.18
C VAL A 72 11.81 12.65 24.38
N GLY A 73 12.90 11.90 24.55
CA GLY A 73 13.88 12.13 25.60
C GLY A 73 14.55 13.50 25.51
N MET A 74 14.93 13.94 24.31
CA MET A 74 15.56 15.26 24.10
C MET A 74 14.63 16.41 24.51
N VAL A 75 13.35 16.33 24.15
CA VAL A 75 12.36 17.35 24.54
C VAL A 75 12.10 17.29 26.04
N HIS A 76 11.93 16.10 26.60
CA HIS A 76 11.70 15.91 28.04
C HIS A 76 12.86 16.45 28.90
N ARG A 77 14.12 16.24 28.46
CA ARG A 77 15.32 16.77 29.11
C ARG A 77 15.63 18.23 28.76
N LYS A 78 14.80 18.90 27.95
CA LYS A 78 14.99 20.28 27.48
C LYS A 78 16.28 20.50 26.69
N GLU A 79 16.75 19.47 26.01
CA GLU A 79 17.85 19.55 25.05
C GLU A 79 17.38 20.11 23.69
N ALA A 80 16.08 20.00 23.43
CA ALA A 80 15.36 20.63 22.33
C ALA A 80 14.03 21.20 22.85
N ASP A 81 13.56 22.27 22.21
CA ASP A 81 12.28 22.92 22.56
C ASP A 81 11.10 22.19 21.92
N ILE A 82 11.27 21.73 20.68
CA ILE A 82 10.27 20.96 19.95
C ILE A 82 10.94 19.77 19.24
N ALA A 83 10.19 18.70 19.04
CA ALA A 83 10.57 17.60 18.16
C ALA A 83 9.67 17.59 16.93
N LEU A 84 10.26 17.52 15.74
CA LEU A 84 9.54 17.39 14.49
C LEU A 84 10.01 16.10 13.79
N SER A 85 9.11 15.14 13.70
CA SER A 85 9.31 13.85 13.03
C SER A 85 7.96 13.21 12.76
N THR A 86 7.95 12.06 12.07
CA THR A 86 6.80 11.14 11.96
C THR A 86 6.54 10.44 13.30
N LEU A 87 6.28 11.23 14.34
CA LEU A 87 6.13 10.76 15.71
C LEU A 87 4.68 10.36 15.99
N THR A 88 4.46 9.08 16.24
CA THR A 88 3.14 8.58 16.66
C THR A 88 2.79 9.08 18.07
N MET A 89 1.61 9.68 18.19
CA MET A 89 0.98 10.01 19.48
C MET A 89 0.59 8.71 20.20
N SER A 90 1.11 8.50 21.41
CA SER A 90 0.70 7.43 22.30
C SER A 90 0.53 7.96 23.72
N ASP A 91 -0.29 7.28 24.52
CA ASP A 91 -0.59 7.68 25.90
C ASP A 91 0.68 7.80 26.75
N ASP A 92 1.60 6.84 26.64
CA ASP A 92 2.86 6.85 27.39
C ASP A 92 3.70 8.11 27.10
N ARG A 93 3.80 8.50 25.83
CA ARG A 93 4.57 9.68 25.42
C ARG A 93 3.90 10.98 25.86
N MET A 94 2.57 11.02 25.83
CA MET A 94 1.79 12.19 26.29
C MET A 94 1.96 12.49 27.78
N THR A 95 2.45 11.53 28.58
CA THR A 95 2.75 11.78 30.00
C THR A 95 3.98 12.67 30.23
N VAL A 96 4.88 12.77 29.24
CA VAL A 96 6.17 13.46 29.36
C VAL A 96 6.38 14.61 28.39
N VAL A 97 5.62 14.65 27.29
CA VAL A 97 5.66 15.71 26.28
C VAL A 97 4.26 16.07 25.81
N ASP A 98 4.08 17.34 25.46
CA ASP A 98 2.82 17.84 24.89
C ASP A 98 2.85 17.73 23.36
N PHE A 99 1.83 17.10 22.79
CA PHE A 99 1.66 16.99 21.34
C PHE A 99 0.78 18.11 20.77
N THR A 100 1.05 18.50 19.53
CA THR A 100 0.16 19.39 18.78
C THR A 100 -1.09 18.64 18.31
N THR A 101 -2.05 19.39 17.76
CA THR A 101 -3.14 18.77 16.98
C THR A 101 -2.52 17.95 15.83
N PRO A 102 -2.98 16.71 15.60
CA PRO A 102 -2.52 15.90 14.49
C PRO A 102 -2.73 16.64 13.16
N TYR A 103 -1.67 16.77 12.37
CA TYR A 103 -1.73 17.37 11.03
C TYR A 103 -1.73 16.33 9.90
N THR A 104 -1.43 15.07 10.22
CA THR A 104 -1.48 13.92 9.30
C THR A 104 -1.98 12.68 10.05
N ILE A 105 -2.61 11.76 9.32
CA ILE A 105 -3.05 10.46 9.82
C ILE A 105 -2.37 9.41 8.93
N GLN A 106 -1.66 8.48 9.56
CA GLN A 106 -1.02 7.37 8.89
C GLN A 106 -1.61 6.06 9.41
N ASP A 107 -2.10 5.25 8.48
CA ASP A 107 -2.63 3.92 8.80
C ASP A 107 -1.51 2.87 8.79
N VAL A 108 -1.58 1.94 9.74
CA VAL A 108 -0.68 0.78 9.77
C VAL A 108 -1.23 -0.26 8.79
N THR A 109 -0.42 -0.62 7.80
CA THR A 109 -0.76 -1.64 6.81
C THR A 109 0.35 -2.69 6.70
N PHE A 110 0.02 -3.84 6.14
CA PHE A 110 0.99 -4.90 5.87
C PHE A 110 1.44 -4.83 4.42
N LEU A 111 2.76 -4.81 4.22
CA LEU A 111 3.34 -4.98 2.90
C LEU A 111 3.58 -6.48 2.68
N LEU A 112 2.93 -7.03 1.66
CA LEU A 112 3.12 -8.40 1.21
C LEU A 112 3.71 -8.37 -0.20
N GLU A 113 4.58 -9.33 -0.49
CA GLU A 113 5.01 -9.54 -1.86
C GLU A 113 3.79 -9.88 -2.73
N LYS A 114 3.72 -9.26 -3.91
CA LYS A 114 2.65 -9.57 -4.86
C LYS A 114 2.74 -11.06 -5.20
N PRO A 115 1.67 -11.85 -5.02
CA PRO A 115 1.72 -13.26 -5.38
C PRO A 115 2.04 -13.39 -6.87
N GLU A 116 2.89 -14.35 -7.22
CA GLU A 116 3.14 -14.70 -8.61
C GLU A 116 1.81 -15.04 -9.27
N THR A 117 1.57 -14.50 -10.46
CA THR A 117 0.38 -14.86 -11.24
C THR A 117 0.49 -16.33 -11.61
N LEU A 118 -0.39 -17.17 -11.06
CA LEU A 118 -0.50 -18.55 -11.51
C LEU A 118 -0.77 -18.56 -13.02
N PHE A 119 0.01 -19.35 -13.75
CA PHE A 119 0.07 -19.29 -15.21
C PHE A 119 -1.27 -19.69 -15.86
N SER A 120 -1.49 -19.23 -17.09
CA SER A 120 -2.71 -19.45 -17.90
C SER A 120 -3.14 -20.91 -18.11
N ASN A 121 -2.30 -21.89 -17.73
CA ASN A 121 -2.55 -23.31 -17.92
C ASN A 121 -3.36 -23.95 -16.77
N ASP A 122 -3.61 -23.23 -15.69
CA ASP A 122 -4.44 -23.69 -14.56
C ASP A 122 -5.88 -24.04 -14.98
N ILE A 123 -6.34 -23.50 -16.12
CA ILE A 123 -7.63 -23.85 -16.73
C ILE A 123 -7.70 -25.35 -17.09
N PHE A 124 -6.55 -25.98 -17.40
CA PHE A 124 -6.46 -27.40 -17.76
C PHE A 124 -6.10 -28.31 -16.58
N GLN A 125 -5.77 -27.74 -15.41
CA GLN A 125 -5.48 -28.48 -14.19
C GLN A 125 -6.63 -29.36 -13.63
N PRO A 126 -7.94 -29.03 -13.78
CA PRO A 126 -8.99 -29.82 -13.11
C PRO A 126 -9.17 -31.24 -13.66
N PHE A 127 -8.65 -31.55 -14.85
CA PHE A 127 -8.76 -32.87 -15.44
C PHE A 127 -7.43 -33.36 -16.02
N ASP A 128 -7.11 -34.62 -15.76
CA ASP A 128 -5.98 -35.28 -16.39
C ASP A 128 -6.16 -35.40 -17.91
N PHE A 129 -5.04 -35.54 -18.64
CA PHE A 129 -5.03 -35.72 -20.09
C PHE A 129 -5.99 -36.84 -20.56
N ASN A 130 -6.05 -37.95 -19.82
CA ASN A 130 -6.95 -39.06 -20.11
C ASN A 130 -8.43 -38.67 -20.03
N SER A 131 -8.81 -37.88 -19.03
CA SER A 131 -10.18 -37.39 -18.86
C SER A 131 -10.57 -36.43 -19.99
N TRP A 132 -9.66 -35.55 -20.41
CA TRP A 132 -9.86 -34.70 -21.59
C TRP A 132 -10.06 -35.52 -22.87
N MET A 133 -9.26 -36.56 -23.08
CA MET A 133 -9.44 -37.48 -24.21
C MET A 133 -10.80 -38.19 -24.16
N CYS A 134 -11.24 -38.64 -22.98
CA CYS A 134 -12.57 -39.22 -22.80
C CYS A 134 -13.69 -38.23 -23.16
N ILE A 135 -13.61 -36.97 -22.73
CA ILE A 135 -14.60 -35.93 -23.07
C ILE A 135 -14.67 -35.72 -24.58
N LEU A 136 -13.51 -35.62 -25.25
CA LEU A 136 -13.46 -35.47 -26.71
C LEU A 136 -14.04 -36.69 -27.43
N LEU A 137 -13.67 -37.90 -27.02
CA LEU A 137 -14.18 -39.14 -27.62
C LEU A 137 -15.69 -39.30 -27.40
N LEU A 138 -16.21 -38.99 -26.22
CA LEU A 138 -17.63 -39.00 -25.92
C LEU A 138 -18.37 -37.95 -26.75
N SER A 139 -17.83 -36.73 -26.87
CA SER A 139 -18.46 -35.67 -27.68
C SER A 139 -18.57 -36.08 -29.14
N GLU A 140 -17.53 -36.73 -29.69
CA GLU A 140 -17.55 -37.24 -31.04
C GLU A 140 -18.53 -38.41 -31.16
N ALA A 141 -18.50 -39.40 -30.27
CA ALA A 141 -19.42 -40.53 -30.29
C ALA A 141 -20.90 -40.11 -30.23
N VAL A 142 -21.23 -39.09 -29.42
CA VAL A 142 -22.59 -38.53 -29.33
C VAL A 142 -23.00 -37.87 -30.64
N LYS A 143 -22.13 -37.02 -31.22
CA LYS A 143 -22.38 -36.47 -32.57
C LYS A 143 -22.56 -37.60 -33.57
N ARG A 144 -21.78 -38.69 -33.43
CA ARG A 144 -21.86 -39.83 -34.34
C ARG A 144 -23.18 -40.59 -34.28
N GLY A 145 -23.64 -40.87 -33.07
CA GLY A 145 -24.93 -41.50 -32.83
C GLY A 145 -26.09 -40.63 -33.34
N SER A 146 -26.05 -39.32 -33.08
CA SER A 146 -27.07 -38.38 -33.53
C SER A 146 -27.14 -38.28 -35.05
N TYR A 147 -26.01 -38.23 -35.78
CA TYR A 147 -26.07 -38.21 -37.25
C TYR A 147 -26.64 -39.52 -37.81
N LYS A 148 -26.28 -40.68 -37.26
CA LYS A 148 -26.79 -41.98 -37.74
C LYS A 148 -28.30 -42.06 -37.57
N CYS A 149 -28.79 -41.65 -36.40
CA CYS A 149 -30.22 -41.63 -36.09
C CYS A 149 -31.00 -40.69 -37.03
N LEU A 150 -30.44 -39.53 -37.38
CA LEU A 150 -31.05 -38.60 -38.34
C LEU A 150 -31.06 -39.14 -39.77
N VAL A 151 -29.98 -39.79 -40.20
CA VAL A 151 -29.89 -40.43 -41.53
C VAL A 151 -30.85 -41.61 -41.64
N GLU A 152 -30.95 -42.43 -40.59
CA GLU A 152 -31.84 -43.59 -40.57
C GLU A 152 -33.32 -43.16 -40.58
N LYS A 153 -33.69 -42.13 -39.79
CA LYS A 153 -35.02 -41.52 -39.86
C LYS A 153 -35.31 -40.85 -41.21
N GLY A 154 -34.32 -40.20 -41.83
CA GLY A 154 -34.43 -39.61 -43.16
C GLY A 154 -34.56 -40.65 -44.29
N SER A 155 -33.96 -41.83 -44.12
CA SER A 155 -34.07 -42.94 -45.06
C SER A 155 -35.39 -43.72 -44.93
N THR A 156 -36.08 -43.64 -43.80
CA THR A 156 -37.40 -44.26 -43.57
C THR A 156 -38.59 -43.38 -43.98
N MET A 157 -38.38 -42.15 -44.48
CA MET A 157 -39.49 -41.34 -45.01
C MET A 157 -39.91 -41.88 -46.39
N PRO A 158 -41.16 -42.35 -46.58
CA PRO A 158 -41.59 -42.92 -47.84
C PRO A 158 -41.62 -41.85 -48.94
N LYS A 159 -40.95 -42.14 -50.07
CA LYS A 159 -41.10 -41.41 -51.33
C LYS A 159 -42.48 -41.69 -51.92
N SER A 160 -43.52 -41.04 -51.40
CA SER A 160 -44.81 -40.97 -52.08
C SER A 160 -45.53 -39.69 -51.68
N LEU A 161 -45.34 -38.63 -52.47
CA LEU A 161 -46.43 -37.81 -53.01
C LEU A 161 -45.82 -36.81 -54.01
N SER A 162 -45.58 -37.28 -55.24
CA SER A 162 -45.59 -36.39 -56.40
C SER A 162 -46.58 -36.96 -57.40
N MET A 163 -47.61 -36.19 -57.70
CA MET A 163 -48.21 -35.94 -59.02
C MET A 163 -49.74 -35.82 -58.96
N ASP A 164 -50.16 -34.61 -59.30
CA ASP A 164 -51.17 -34.31 -60.31
C ASP A 164 -52.67 -34.51 -60.00
N ASN A 165 -53.41 -33.51 -60.48
CA ASN A 165 -54.85 -33.45 -60.77
C ASN A 165 -55.81 -33.12 -59.62
N VAL A 166 -56.11 -31.83 -59.48
CA VAL A 166 -57.51 -31.39 -59.48
C VAL A 166 -57.63 -30.15 -60.36
N SER A 167 -58.07 -30.38 -61.59
CA SER A 167 -58.74 -29.39 -62.42
C SER A 167 -60.12 -29.10 -61.83
N THR A 168 -60.47 -27.84 -61.61
CA THR A 168 -61.79 -27.27 -61.92
C THR A 168 -61.61 -25.80 -62.22
#